data_AF-A0A3B0SWN2-F1
#
_entry.id   AF-A0A3B0SWN2-F1
#
_cell.length_a   1.000
_cell.length_b   1.000
_cell.length_c   1.000
_cell.angle_alpha   90.00
_cell.angle_beta   90.00
_cell.angle_gamma   90.00
#
_symmetry.space_group_name_H-M   'P 1'
#
loop_
_entity.id
_entity.type
_entity.pdbx_description
1 polymer ?
#
loop_
_entity_poly.entity_id
_entity_poly.type
_entity_poly.pdbx_seq_one_letter_code
_entity_poly.pdbx_strand_id
1 'polypeptide(L)'
;MNYVSFHNSFLLHAPPKFVLNHITVDQQRRCLYLAFNEEPDVGNALVKNNYKVTFKGKKLNIVKVEVKKKSILLYPDLDTNKAEAIFSEIALASKTTTVDDKLFNIEIKNVRDVNGNFFNEWTIKEYDQFREFFTQQIKPNTSGSIDNLYMIKGKPIFKNQPLDRPENFDDYWMNTPLQKIKQ
;
A
#
# COMPACT_ATOMS: atom_id res chain seq x y z
N MET A 1 -32.21 -25.95 -11.81
CA MET A 1 -31.72 -24.79 -11.03
C MET A 1 -30.84 -24.00 -11.97
N ASN A 2 -31.18 -22.75 -12.27
CA ASN A 2 -30.47 -21.95 -13.27
C ASN A 2 -29.61 -20.91 -12.54
N TYR A 3 -28.34 -20.79 -12.92
CA TYR A 3 -27.45 -19.79 -12.38
C TYR A 3 -26.74 -19.04 -13.51
N VAL A 4 -26.38 -17.79 -13.24
CA VAL A 4 -25.51 -16.99 -14.08
C VAL A 4 -24.21 -16.77 -13.30
N SER A 5 -23.08 -17.10 -13.93
CA SER A 5 -21.77 -16.89 -13.36
C SER A 5 -21.06 -15.75 -14.08
N PHE A 6 -20.44 -14.87 -13.31
CA PHE A 6 -19.60 -13.80 -13.80
C PHE A 6 -18.16 -14.04 -13.34
N HIS A 7 -17.23 -14.00 -14.30
CA HIS A 7 -15.80 -13.92 -14.06
C HIS A 7 -15.36 -12.49 -14.33
N ASN A 8 -14.99 -11.78 -13.27
CA ASN A 8 -14.45 -10.42 -13.36
C ASN A 8 -12.98 -10.47 -13.00
N SER A 9 -12.10 -9.99 -13.88
CA SER A 9 -10.70 -9.71 -13.55
C SER A 9 -10.51 -8.22 -13.30
N PHE A 10 -9.61 -7.88 -12.36
CA PHE A 10 -9.23 -6.50 -12.12
C PHE A 10 -7.76 -6.39 -11.70
N LEU A 11 -7.16 -5.27 -12.08
CA LEU A 11 -5.80 -4.93 -11.71
C LEU A 11 -5.82 -4.05 -10.45
N LEU A 12 -5.08 -4.47 -9.44
CA LEU A 12 -4.88 -3.71 -8.22
C LEU A 12 -3.47 -3.14 -8.18
N HIS A 13 -3.36 -1.83 -8.01
CA HIS A 13 -2.09 -1.17 -7.71
C HIS A 13 -1.78 -1.33 -6.23
N ALA A 14 -0.75 -2.11 -5.92
CA ALA A 14 -0.23 -2.28 -4.58
C ALA A 14 0.88 -1.26 -4.30
N PRO A 15 0.92 -0.68 -3.08
CA PRO A 15 1.92 0.31 -2.71
C PRO A 15 3.34 -0.26 -2.83
N PRO A 16 4.34 0.62 -3.00
CA PRO A 16 5.74 0.20 -3.07
C PRO A 16 6.16 -0.56 -1.81
N LYS A 17 6.88 -1.67 -2.01
CA LYS A 17 7.39 -2.50 -0.91
C LYS A 17 8.69 -1.96 -0.31
N PHE A 18 9.46 -1.21 -1.09
CA PHE A 18 10.74 -0.65 -0.67
C PHE A 18 10.68 0.88 -0.75
N VAL A 19 10.69 1.52 0.41
CA VAL A 19 10.46 2.96 0.58
C VAL A 19 11.45 3.56 1.57
N LEU A 20 11.60 4.88 1.47
CA LEU A 20 12.41 5.68 2.38
C LEU A 20 11.55 6.08 3.60
N ASN A 21 12.03 5.77 4.80
CA ASN A 21 11.35 6.15 6.05
C ASN A 21 11.64 7.60 6.43
N HIS A 22 12.93 7.99 6.42
CA HIS A 22 13.36 9.35 6.72
C HIS A 22 14.78 9.60 6.23
N ILE A 23 15.13 10.88 6.17
CA ILE A 23 16.46 11.38 5.85
C ILE A 23 16.94 12.20 7.04
N THR A 24 18.17 11.98 7.50
CA THR A 24 18.81 12.79 8.53
C THR A 24 20.19 13.26 8.09
N VAL A 25 20.67 14.33 8.71
CA VAL A 25 22.01 14.87 8.46
C VAL A 25 22.89 14.51 9.66
N ASP A 26 23.90 13.69 9.43
CA ASP A 26 24.91 13.38 10.45
C ASP A 26 26.04 14.41 10.33
N GLN A 27 26.04 15.41 11.23
CA GLN A 27 27.05 16.47 11.26
C GLN A 27 28.44 15.94 11.66
N GLN A 28 28.51 14.90 12.51
CA GLN A 28 29.79 14.36 12.97
C GLN A 28 30.49 13.61 11.85
N ARG A 29 29.74 12.80 11.10
CA ARG A 29 30.25 12.04 9.96
C ARG A 29 30.23 12.80 8.64
N ARG A 30 29.65 14.02 8.63
CA ARG A 30 29.45 14.87 7.44
C ARG A 30 28.79 14.10 6.29
N CYS A 31 27.69 13.41 6.58
CA CYS A 31 26.96 12.61 5.61
C CYS A 31 25.44 12.76 5.73
N LEU A 32 24.74 12.44 4.65
CA LEU A 32 23.29 12.27 4.65
C LEU A 32 22.98 10.80 4.95
N TYR A 33 22.12 10.57 5.93
CA TYR A 33 21.69 9.24 6.36
C TYR A 33 20.27 8.97 5.86
N LEU A 34 20.14 7.98 4.98
CA LEU A 34 18.90 7.57 4.35
C LEU A 34 18.45 6.27 5.01
N ALA A 35 17.33 6.31 5.74
CA ALA A 35 16.78 5.14 6.41
C ALA A 35 15.64 4.54 5.56
N PHE A 36 15.71 3.24 5.30
CA PHE A 36 14.72 2.52 4.51
C PHE A 36 13.90 1.57 5.38
N ASN A 37 12.73 1.16 4.89
CA ASN A 37 11.93 0.14 5.56
C ASN A 37 12.56 -1.27 5.42
N GLU A 38 13.26 -1.54 4.32
CA GLU A 38 13.97 -2.80 4.05
C GLU A 38 15.46 -2.61 3.76
N GLU A 39 16.22 -3.72 3.80
CA GLU A 39 17.66 -3.71 3.53
C GLU A 39 17.91 -3.52 2.03
N PRO A 40 18.65 -2.45 1.62
CA PRO A 40 19.05 -2.27 0.23
C PRO A 40 20.05 -3.35 -0.21
N ASP A 41 19.92 -3.82 -1.44
CA ASP A 41 20.93 -4.64 -2.09
C ASP A 41 22.25 -3.84 -2.23
N VAL A 42 23.33 -4.37 -1.66
CA VAL A 42 24.62 -3.68 -1.57
C VAL A 42 25.19 -3.37 -2.95
N GLY A 43 25.03 -4.28 -3.92
CA GLY A 43 25.59 -4.13 -5.26
C GLY A 43 25.10 -2.87 -5.95
N ASN A 44 23.78 -2.70 -6.06
CA ASN A 44 23.17 -1.54 -6.69
C ASN A 44 23.21 -0.30 -5.79
N ALA A 45 23.12 -0.47 -4.47
CA ALA A 45 23.10 0.64 -3.52
C ALA A 45 24.44 1.39 -3.43
N LEU A 46 25.59 0.76 -3.71
CA LEU A 46 26.89 1.43 -3.69
C LEU A 46 27.16 2.34 -4.90
N VAL A 47 26.36 2.24 -5.96
CA VAL A 47 26.57 3.01 -7.19
C VAL A 47 26.21 4.48 -6.97
N LYS A 48 27.21 5.36 -6.86
CA LYS A 48 27.01 6.80 -6.62
C LYS A 48 26.05 7.49 -7.59
N ASN A 49 26.03 7.07 -8.86
CA ASN A 49 25.18 7.67 -9.90
C ASN A 49 23.68 7.41 -9.69
N ASN A 50 23.34 6.46 -8.82
CA ASN A 50 21.97 6.18 -8.42
C ASN A 50 21.39 7.26 -7.51
N TYR A 51 22.21 8.17 -6.99
CA TYR A 51 21.80 9.22 -6.07
C TYR A 51 22.07 10.59 -6.66
N LYS A 52 21.04 11.45 -6.63
CA LYS A 52 21.18 12.86 -6.98
C LYS A 52 20.54 13.71 -5.89
N VAL A 53 21.39 14.44 -5.18
CA VAL A 53 20.98 15.34 -4.10
C VAL A 53 21.01 16.78 -4.60
N THR A 54 19.91 17.50 -4.39
CA THR A 54 19.76 18.89 -4.80
C THR A 54 19.20 19.70 -3.63
N PHE A 55 19.81 20.85 -3.34
CA PHE A 55 19.30 21.80 -2.34
C PHE A 55 19.19 23.19 -2.94
N LYS A 56 18.00 23.80 -2.87
CA LYS A 56 17.67 25.10 -3.49
C LYS A 56 18.08 25.16 -4.97
N GLY A 57 17.83 24.06 -5.70
CA GLY A 57 18.21 23.90 -7.11
C GLY A 57 19.70 23.67 -7.38
N LYS A 58 20.57 23.69 -6.36
CA LYS A 58 22.01 23.43 -6.49
C LYS A 58 22.32 21.96 -6.21
N LYS A 59 23.04 21.31 -7.14
CA LYS A 59 23.45 19.92 -7.02
C LYS A 59 24.58 19.78 -6.00
N LEU A 60 24.47 18.79 -5.11
CA LEU A 60 25.52 18.35 -4.22
C LEU A 60 26.15 17.07 -4.78
N ASN A 61 27.44 17.10 -5.08
CA ASN A 61 28.15 15.94 -5.62
C ASN A 61 28.42 14.93 -4.51
N ILE A 62 28.24 13.65 -4.77
CA ILE A 62 28.48 12.56 -3.81
C ILE A 62 29.80 11.86 -4.19
N VAL A 63 30.75 11.83 -3.26
CA VAL A 63 32.06 11.18 -3.43
C VAL A 63 32.06 9.73 -2.96
N LYS A 64 31.32 9.44 -1.89
CA LYS A 64 31.28 8.09 -1.30
C LYS A 64 29.86 7.72 -0.90
N VAL A 65 29.55 6.44 -1.07
CA VAL A 65 28.32 5.82 -0.59
C VAL A 65 28.70 4.63 0.29
N GLU A 66 28.08 4.52 1.46
CA GLU A 66 28.20 3.35 2.33
C GLU A 66 26.80 2.76 2.59
N VAL A 67 26.71 1.44 2.64
CA VAL A 67 25.48 0.72 3.00
C VAL A 67 25.67 0.10 4.37
N LYS A 68 24.73 0.32 5.28
CA LYS A 68 24.71 -0.23 6.65
C LYS A 68 23.31 -0.75 6.96
N LYS A 69 23.11 -2.06 6.84
CA LYS A 69 21.80 -2.73 7.05
C LYS A 69 20.70 -1.99 6.25
N LYS A 70 19.66 -1.51 6.92
CA LYS A 70 18.52 -0.77 6.34
C LYS A 70 18.82 0.71 6.04
N SER A 71 20.08 1.08 5.84
CA SER A 71 20.46 2.48 5.71
C SER A 71 21.62 2.72 4.76
N ILE A 72 21.59 3.88 4.11
CA ILE A 72 22.60 4.32 3.15
C ILE A 72 23.14 5.67 3.62
N LEU A 73 24.47 5.79 3.65
CA LEU A 73 25.16 7.01 4.01
C LEU A 73 25.76 7.61 2.73
N LEU A 74 25.33 8.82 2.37
CA LEU A 74 25.85 9.57 1.24
C LEU A 74 26.82 10.64 1.75
N TYR A 75 28.06 10.58 1.30
CA TYR A 75 29.11 11.52 1.65
C TYR A 75 29.27 12.53 0.50
N PRO A 76 28.85 13.78 0.71
CA PRO A 76 29.04 14.82 -0.29
C PRO A 76 30.50 15.26 -0.40
N ASP A 77 30.86 15.76 -1.57
CA ASP A 77 32.13 16.43 -1.82
C ASP A 77 32.06 17.84 -1.24
N LEU A 78 32.80 18.06 -0.16
CA LEU A 78 32.79 19.32 0.60
C LEU A 78 34.07 20.13 0.40
N ASP A 79 34.92 19.76 -0.57
CA ASP A 79 36.21 20.42 -0.81
C ASP A 79 36.04 21.85 -1.35
N THR A 80 34.85 22.18 -1.86
CA THR A 80 34.52 23.53 -2.32
C THR A 80 33.74 24.30 -1.27
N ASN A 81 34.12 25.57 -1.05
CA ASN A 81 33.39 26.49 -0.16
C ASN A 81 31.88 26.56 -0.45
N LYS A 82 31.47 26.37 -1.71
CA LYS A 82 30.07 26.33 -2.12
C LYS A 82 29.34 25.09 -1.61
N ALA A 83 29.95 23.91 -1.73
CA ALA A 83 29.36 22.66 -1.26
C ALA A 83 29.28 22.63 0.27
N GLU A 84 30.30 23.15 0.96
CA GLU A 84 30.30 23.27 2.42
C GLU A 84 29.20 24.20 2.95
N ALA A 85 29.01 25.35 2.28
CA ALA A 85 27.91 26.26 2.60
C ALA A 85 26.54 25.57 2.41
N ILE A 86 26.35 24.86 1.29
CA ILE A 86 25.12 24.10 1.02
C ILE A 86 24.88 23.05 2.11
N PHE A 87 25.90 22.26 2.46
CA PHE A 87 25.77 21.21 3.47
C PHE A 87 25.45 21.77 4.86
N SER A 88 26.09 22.88 5.22
CA SER A 88 25.81 23.61 6.47
C SER A 88 24.38 24.14 6.51
N GLU A 89 23.88 24.69 5.40
CA GLU A 89 22.49 25.13 5.29
C GLU A 89 21.50 23.97 5.43
N ILE A 90 21.77 22.83 4.81
CA ILE A 90 20.93 21.61 4.95
C ILE A 90 20.92 21.17 6.42
N ALA A 91 22.07 21.16 7.07
CA ALA A 91 22.18 20.76 8.47
C ALA A 91 21.43 21.71 9.42
N LEU A 92 21.47 23.03 9.16
CA LEU A 92 20.68 24.01 9.90
C LEU A 92 19.18 23.83 9.65
N ALA A 93 18.77 23.67 8.39
CA ALA A 93 17.38 23.47 8.00
C ALA A 93 16.80 22.17 8.61
N SER A 94 17.61 21.12 8.76
CA SER A 94 17.18 19.86 9.38
C SER A 94 16.84 19.98 10.88
N LYS A 95 17.34 21.02 11.56
CA LYS A 95 17.02 21.29 12.98
C LYS A 95 15.71 22.06 13.15
N THR A 96 15.26 22.75 12.11
CA THR A 96 14.00 23.51 12.09
C THR A 96 12.95 22.66 11.37
N THR A 97 11.99 22.15 12.13
CA THR A 97 11.03 21.04 11.94
C THR A 97 10.33 20.83 10.57
N THR A 98 10.58 21.60 9.52
CA THR A 98 10.01 21.36 8.20
C THR A 98 10.98 21.85 7.12
N VAL A 99 11.84 20.97 6.62
CA VAL A 99 12.52 21.21 5.35
C VAL A 99 11.44 21.09 4.27
N ASP A 100 11.01 22.23 3.73
CA ASP A 100 10.08 22.29 2.60
C ASP A 100 10.62 21.41 1.45
N ASP A 101 9.81 20.49 0.94
CA ASP A 101 10.16 19.57 -0.16
C ASP A 101 10.65 20.33 -1.41
N LYS A 102 10.30 21.61 -1.54
CA LYS A 102 10.81 22.50 -2.60
C LYS A 102 12.28 22.85 -2.45
N LEU A 103 12.81 22.83 -1.23
CA LEU A 103 14.18 23.23 -0.92
C LEU A 103 15.14 22.06 -0.98
N PHE A 104 14.72 20.85 -0.64
CA PHE A 104 15.59 19.68 -0.61
C PHE A 104 14.98 18.51 -1.38
N ASN A 105 15.70 18.00 -2.36
CA ASN A 105 15.28 16.87 -3.17
C ASN A 105 16.39 15.82 -3.27
N ILE A 106 16.03 14.55 -3.03
CA ILE A 106 16.88 13.39 -3.29
C ILE A 106 16.18 12.51 -4.31
N GLU A 107 16.78 12.38 -5.49
CA GLU A 107 16.38 11.36 -6.46
C GLU A 107 17.22 10.10 -6.24
N ILE A 108 16.55 8.95 -6.10
CA ILE A 108 17.15 7.62 -5.99
C ILE A 108 16.68 6.78 -7.18
N LYS A 109 17.62 6.19 -7.94
CA LYS A 109 17.33 5.41 -9.15
C LYS A 109 18.01 4.06 -9.10
N ASN A 110 17.38 3.03 -9.67
CA ASN A 110 17.97 1.69 -9.83
C ASN A 110 18.46 1.03 -8.52
N VAL A 111 17.99 1.48 -7.35
CA VAL A 111 18.26 0.83 -6.07
C VAL A 111 17.15 -0.19 -5.80
N ARG A 112 17.53 -1.37 -5.32
CA ARG A 112 16.61 -2.46 -4.96
C ARG A 112 16.83 -2.89 -3.53
N ASP A 113 15.86 -3.55 -2.94
CA ASP A 113 16.05 -4.28 -1.69
C ASP A 113 16.67 -5.68 -1.95
N VAL A 114 17.04 -6.36 -0.86
CA VAL A 114 17.53 -7.75 -0.89
C VAL A 114 16.53 -8.75 -1.50
N ASN A 115 15.25 -8.39 -1.62
CA ASN A 115 14.20 -9.21 -2.23
C ASN A 115 13.97 -8.87 -3.71
N GLY A 116 14.76 -7.94 -4.28
CA GLY A 116 14.66 -7.50 -5.67
C GLY A 116 13.58 -6.46 -5.97
N ASN A 117 12.88 -5.92 -4.97
CA ASN A 117 11.90 -4.85 -5.17
C ASN A 117 12.62 -3.51 -5.42
N PHE A 118 12.22 -2.78 -6.46
CA PHE A 118 12.80 -1.47 -6.74
C PHE A 118 12.30 -0.39 -5.77
N PHE A 119 13.15 0.60 -5.56
CA PHE A 119 12.84 1.77 -4.74
C PHE A 119 11.62 2.52 -5.29
N ASN A 120 10.63 2.70 -4.42
CA ASN A 120 9.41 3.47 -4.66
C ASN A 120 8.62 3.04 -5.92
N GLU A 121 8.76 1.78 -6.34
CA GLU A 121 8.03 1.23 -7.48
C GLU A 121 6.71 0.59 -7.04
N TRP A 122 5.60 1.03 -7.65
CA TRP A 122 4.28 0.44 -7.45
C TRP A 122 4.18 -0.89 -8.18
N THR A 123 3.59 -1.89 -7.54
CA THR A 123 3.42 -3.21 -8.16
C THR A 123 1.97 -3.41 -8.57
N ILE A 124 1.74 -4.04 -9.72
CA ILE A 124 0.40 -4.39 -10.19
C ILE A 124 0.16 -5.85 -9.87
N LYS A 125 -1.00 -6.15 -9.29
CA LYS A 125 -1.47 -7.51 -9.05
C LYS A 125 -2.80 -7.71 -9.76
N GLU A 126 -2.91 -8.80 -10.49
CA GLU A 126 -4.16 -9.23 -11.09
C GLU A 126 -4.94 -10.09 -10.08
N TYR A 127 -6.23 -9.83 -9.98
CA TYR A 127 -7.13 -10.60 -9.14
C TYR A 127 -8.36 -11.00 -9.94
N ASP A 128 -8.84 -12.21 -9.65
CA ASP A 128 -10.08 -12.75 -10.18
C ASP A 128 -11.16 -12.76 -9.09
N GLN A 129 -12.35 -12.29 -9.47
CA GLN A 129 -13.55 -12.46 -8.67
C GLN A 129 -14.59 -13.26 -9.47
N PHE A 130 -14.96 -14.41 -8.92
CA PHE A 130 -16.08 -15.23 -9.38
C PHE A 130 -17.32 -14.89 -8.57
N ARG A 131 -18.42 -14.55 -9.25
CA ARG A 131 -19.73 -14.33 -8.62
C ARG A 131 -20.78 -15.19 -9.29
N GLU A 132 -21.48 -15.98 -8.50
CA GLU A 132 -22.60 -16.79 -8.94
C GLU A 132 -23.93 -16.19 -8.44
N PHE A 133 -24.87 -16.01 -9.36
CA PHE A 133 -26.23 -15.58 -9.06
C PHE A 133 -27.20 -16.70 -9.39
N PHE A 134 -27.94 -17.14 -8.39
CA PHE A 134 -28.99 -18.13 -8.56
C PHE A 134 -30.29 -17.45 -9.01
N THR A 135 -30.88 -17.95 -10.08
CA THR A 135 -32.19 -17.47 -10.57
C THR A 135 -33.27 -18.49 -10.23
N GLN A 136 -34.41 -17.99 -9.76
CA GLN A 136 -35.61 -18.79 -9.52
C GLN A 136 -36.72 -18.36 -10.47
N GLN A 137 -37.36 -19.32 -11.11
CA GLN A 137 -38.53 -19.06 -11.93
C GLN A 137 -39.70 -18.68 -11.01
N ILE A 138 -40.23 -17.48 -11.18
CA ILE A 138 -41.45 -17.04 -10.48
C ILE A 138 -42.68 -17.44 -11.29
N LYS A 139 -43.72 -17.93 -10.61
CA LYS A 139 -45.04 -18.19 -11.20
C LYS A 139 -46.03 -17.14 -10.68
N PRO A 140 -46.22 -16.00 -11.39
CA PRO A 140 -46.98 -14.87 -10.86
C PRO A 140 -48.51 -15.11 -10.78
N ASN A 141 -49.05 -15.99 -11.64
CA ASN A 141 -50.50 -16.18 -11.82
C ASN A 141 -51.01 -17.56 -11.38
N THR A 142 -50.32 -18.23 -10.45
CA THR A 142 -50.81 -19.48 -9.86
C THR A 142 -51.69 -19.17 -8.65
N SER A 143 -52.93 -19.69 -8.63
CA SER A 143 -53.72 -19.76 -7.41
C SER A 143 -52.96 -20.65 -6.43
N GLY A 144 -52.44 -20.05 -5.37
CA GLY A 144 -51.74 -20.78 -4.32
C GLY A 144 -52.67 -21.79 -3.62
N SER A 145 -52.10 -22.80 -2.96
CA SER A 145 -52.87 -23.62 -2.01
C SER A 145 -53.47 -22.71 -0.94
N ILE A 146 -54.68 -23.06 -0.47
CA ILE A 146 -55.43 -22.33 0.57
C ILE A 146 -54.69 -22.33 1.93
N ASP A 147 -53.67 -23.19 2.08
CA ASP A 147 -52.77 -23.14 3.22
C ASP A 147 -51.97 -21.83 3.24
N ASN A 148 -52.27 -20.98 4.23
CA ASN A 148 -51.81 -19.61 4.44
C ASN A 148 -50.30 -19.44 4.71
N LEU A 149 -49.46 -20.42 4.37
CA LEU A 149 -48.04 -20.44 4.73
C LEU A 149 -47.16 -19.75 3.68
N TYR A 150 -47.46 -18.49 3.35
CA TYR A 150 -46.69 -17.70 2.38
C TYR A 150 -45.74 -16.70 3.07
N MET A 151 -44.50 -16.63 2.58
CA MET A 151 -43.54 -15.63 3.05
C MET A 151 -44.08 -14.20 2.87
N ILE A 152 -44.06 -13.42 3.95
CA ILE A 152 -44.40 -11.99 3.91
C ILE A 152 -43.16 -11.23 3.44
N LYS A 153 -43.13 -10.83 2.17
CA LYS A 153 -41.97 -10.18 1.51
C LYS A 153 -41.42 -8.94 2.22
N GLY A 154 -42.28 -8.19 2.92
CA GLY A 154 -41.90 -6.97 3.65
C GLY A 154 -41.41 -7.23 5.08
N LYS A 155 -41.39 -8.47 5.55
CA LYS A 155 -40.91 -8.83 6.88
C LYS A 155 -39.58 -9.59 6.78
N PRO A 156 -38.63 -9.38 7.71
CA PRO A 156 -37.44 -10.21 7.79
C PRO A 156 -37.78 -11.69 7.98
N ILE A 157 -36.97 -12.59 7.42
CA ILE A 157 -37.22 -14.04 7.47
C ILE A 157 -37.26 -14.58 8.93
N PHE A 158 -36.55 -13.92 9.85
CA PHE A 158 -36.44 -14.28 11.26
C PHE A 158 -37.55 -13.70 12.15
N LYS A 159 -38.52 -12.94 11.61
CA LYS A 159 -39.62 -12.35 12.38
C LYS A 159 -40.94 -13.06 12.09
N ASN A 160 -41.19 -14.16 12.80
CA ASN A 160 -42.47 -14.91 12.81
C ASN A 160 -43.13 -14.95 11.43
N GLN A 161 -42.38 -15.45 10.45
CA GLN A 161 -42.92 -15.74 9.13
C GLN A 161 -43.90 -16.91 9.26
N PRO A 162 -44.98 -16.94 8.49
CA PRO A 162 -45.91 -18.07 8.46
C PRO A 162 -45.31 -19.23 7.65
N LEU A 163 -44.02 -19.50 7.78
CA LEU A 163 -43.32 -20.61 7.13
C LEU A 163 -42.84 -21.54 8.24
N ASP A 164 -42.95 -22.85 8.02
CA ASP A 164 -42.33 -23.81 8.93
C ASP A 164 -40.81 -23.58 8.95
N ARG A 165 -40.30 -23.34 10.15
CA ARG A 165 -38.87 -23.18 10.39
C ARG A 165 -38.24 -24.58 10.28
N PRO A 166 -37.35 -24.85 9.31
CA PRO A 166 -36.67 -26.13 9.25
C PRO A 166 -35.79 -26.33 10.49
N GLU A 167 -35.59 -27.57 10.94
CA GLU A 167 -34.83 -27.86 12.17
C GLU A 167 -33.40 -27.32 12.13
N ASN A 168 -32.80 -27.22 10.94
CA ASN A 168 -31.46 -26.70 10.69
C ASN A 168 -31.45 -25.20 10.31
N PHE A 169 -32.47 -24.42 10.68
CA PHE A 169 -32.57 -23.00 10.31
C PHE A 169 -31.34 -22.18 10.72
N ASP A 170 -30.69 -22.56 11.81
CA ASP A 170 -29.49 -21.88 12.33
C ASP A 170 -28.24 -22.15 11.48
N ASP A 171 -28.28 -23.14 10.58
CA ASP A 171 -27.18 -23.50 9.68
C ASP A 171 -27.20 -22.69 8.36
N TYR A 172 -28.29 -21.97 8.07
CA TYR A 172 -28.41 -21.20 6.83
C TYR A 172 -27.57 -19.92 6.89
N TRP A 173 -26.52 -19.86 6.07
CA TRP A 173 -25.75 -18.64 5.86
C TRP A 173 -26.52 -17.66 4.97
N MET A 174 -27.12 -16.63 5.58
CA MET A 174 -27.82 -15.57 4.86
C MET A 174 -26.87 -14.37 4.60
N ASN A 175 -26.82 -13.89 3.36
CA ASN A 175 -25.98 -12.75 2.92
C ASN A 175 -26.45 -11.39 3.50
N THR A 176 -26.40 -11.23 4.82
CA THR A 176 -26.58 -9.97 5.57
C THR A 176 -25.31 -9.68 6.38
N PRO A 177 -25.00 -8.41 6.70
CA PRO A 177 -23.63 -7.93 6.83
C PRO A 177 -22.81 -8.65 7.91
N LEU A 178 -21.50 -8.74 7.67
CA LEU A 178 -20.46 -9.37 8.51
C LEU A 178 -20.82 -9.40 10.00
N GLN A 179 -20.76 -10.60 10.59
CA GLN A 179 -20.92 -10.80 12.04
C GLN A 179 -20.00 -9.83 12.79
N LYS A 180 -20.58 -9.06 13.72
CA LYS A 180 -19.80 -8.29 14.68
C LYS A 180 -19.15 -9.27 15.64
N ILE A 181 -17.88 -9.59 15.40
CA ILE A 181 -17.04 -10.28 16.37
C ILE A 181 -16.91 -9.34 17.57
N LYS A 182 -17.31 -9.79 18.77
CA LYS A 182 -17.00 -9.07 20.01
C LYS A 182 -15.50 -9.22 20.25
N GLN A 183 -14.78 -8.10 20.33
CA GLN A 183 -13.45 -8.03 20.92
C GLN A 183 -13.54 -8.25 22.43
#